data_AF-A0A961UU04-F1
#
_entry.id   AF-A0A961UU04-F1
#
_cell.length_a   1.000
_cell.length_b   1.000
_cell.length_c   1.000
_cell.angle_alpha   90.00
_cell.angle_beta   90.00
_cell.angle_gamma   90.00
#
_symmetry.space_group_name_H-M   'P 1'
#
loop_
_entity.id
_entity.type
_entity.pdbx_description
1 polymer ?
#
loop_
_entity_poly.entity_id
_entity_poly.type
_entity_poly.pdbx_seq_one_letter_code
_entity_poly.pdbx_strand_id
1 'polypeptide(L)'
;LRIADLVDDDAAKRDRVSAALKDPSQKNNRDHVDIIIALGMAKEGFDWIWCEHALTVGYRSSLTEIVQIIGRATRDAEGKTRARFTNLIAEPDASEETVTEAVNDTLKAIAASLLMEQVLAPRFNFTPKTLTSGPQEGFDYGEGGYDPNTCNVGFNEESGQFQIEIKGLAEPKSTEGARICQEDLNEVIAAFVQDKPTIERGLFDEELVPEELTQVRMGKIIKDRYPELDDHDQEAVRQHAIAALNLTQKAKEAVLQDDGSEKAGNSALIQGVRKFAMDVRDLDIDLIDRINPFSEAYAILAKTMSEESLKQVAAVISAKKVQLTPDEARDLAKRALKFKQERGRLPSITSPDAWEKRMAEGVAFLARMKQAAANE
;
A
#
# COMPACT_ATOMS: atom_id res chain seq x y z
N LEU A 1 -9.39 -34.62 15.57
CA LEU A 1 -8.47 -33.66 14.96
C LEU A 1 -7.21 -34.39 14.53
N ARG A 2 -6.96 -34.43 13.22
CA ARG A 2 -5.75 -34.91 12.55
C ARG A 2 -4.85 -33.70 12.35
N ILE A 3 -3.77 -33.63 13.14
CA ILE A 3 -2.87 -32.48 13.16
C ILE A 3 -1.57 -32.87 12.47
N ALA A 4 -1.21 -32.13 11.44
CA ALA A 4 0.10 -32.21 10.80
C ALA A 4 1.03 -31.17 11.44
N ASP A 5 1.89 -31.64 12.34
CA ASP A 5 2.88 -30.82 13.03
C ASP A 5 4.22 -30.84 12.27
N LEU A 6 4.57 -29.70 11.67
CA LEU A 6 5.85 -29.49 10.97
C LEU A 6 6.87 -28.72 11.82
N VAL A 7 6.56 -28.45 13.09
CA VAL A 7 7.41 -27.70 14.03
C VAL A 7 7.99 -28.57 15.15
N ASP A 8 7.64 -29.86 15.21
CA ASP A 8 8.25 -30.86 16.11
C ASP A 8 9.80 -30.83 15.98
N ASP A 9 10.53 -30.87 17.10
CA ASP A 9 12.00 -30.82 17.11
C ASP A 9 12.64 -32.04 16.42
N ASP A 10 11.94 -33.19 16.36
CA ASP A 10 12.41 -34.42 15.73
C ASP A 10 12.30 -34.37 14.19
N ALA A 11 13.46 -34.29 13.52
CA ALA A 11 13.56 -34.24 12.07
C ALA A 11 12.89 -35.45 11.38
N ALA A 12 13.01 -36.66 11.92
CA ALA A 12 12.46 -37.84 11.28
C ALA A 12 10.92 -37.84 11.30
N LYS A 13 10.32 -37.28 12.35
CA LYS A 13 8.87 -37.08 12.41
C LYS A 13 8.42 -36.00 11.44
N ARG A 14 9.12 -34.85 11.39
CA ARG A 14 8.80 -33.78 10.42
C ARG A 14 8.85 -34.30 8.98
N ASP A 15 9.86 -35.08 8.62
CA ASP A 15 10.01 -35.64 7.28
C ASP A 15 8.87 -36.61 6.94
N ARG A 16 8.45 -37.44 7.91
CA ARG A 16 7.31 -38.34 7.74
C ARG A 16 6.00 -37.60 7.56
N VAL A 17 5.75 -36.54 8.34
CA VAL A 17 4.55 -35.69 8.21
C VAL A 17 4.57 -34.96 6.86
N SER A 18 5.71 -34.41 6.46
CA SER A 18 5.91 -33.77 5.15
C SER A 18 5.64 -34.73 4.00
N ALA A 19 6.12 -35.97 4.07
CA ALA A 19 5.84 -37.01 3.08
C ALA A 19 4.35 -37.36 3.00
N ALA A 20 3.66 -37.45 4.14
CA ALA A 20 2.22 -37.72 4.19
C ALA A 20 1.37 -36.57 3.63
N LEU A 21 1.81 -35.31 3.79
CA LEU A 21 1.16 -34.14 3.18
C LEU A 21 1.39 -34.05 1.67
N LYS A 22 2.50 -34.62 1.17
CA LYS A 22 2.86 -34.64 -0.27
C LYS A 22 2.30 -35.84 -1.02
N ASP A 23 1.64 -36.77 -0.33
CA ASP A 23 1.06 -37.98 -0.94
C ASP A 23 -0.01 -37.60 -1.98
N PRO A 24 0.20 -37.87 -3.29
CA PRO A 24 -0.76 -37.53 -4.33
C PRO A 24 -2.12 -38.20 -4.14
N SER A 25 -2.16 -39.37 -3.49
CA SER A 25 -3.41 -40.10 -3.23
C SER A 25 -4.34 -39.37 -2.25
N GLN A 26 -3.78 -38.48 -1.42
CA GLN A 26 -4.51 -37.76 -0.38
C GLN A 26 -4.84 -36.31 -0.77
N LYS A 27 -4.40 -35.85 -1.95
CA LYS A 27 -4.57 -34.47 -2.41
C LYS A 27 -6.03 -33.98 -2.35
N ASN A 28 -6.96 -34.82 -2.80
CA ASN A 28 -8.39 -34.49 -2.84
C ASN A 28 -9.18 -35.08 -1.65
N ASN A 29 -8.50 -35.55 -0.61
CA ASN A 29 -9.14 -36.11 0.57
C ASN A 29 -9.33 -35.01 1.63
N ARG A 30 -10.54 -34.44 1.71
CA ARG A 30 -10.90 -33.43 2.71
C ARG A 30 -10.61 -33.89 4.14
N ASP A 31 -10.83 -35.17 4.43
CA ASP A 31 -10.71 -35.71 5.77
C ASP A 31 -9.26 -36.00 6.17
N HIS A 32 -8.28 -35.92 5.26
CA HIS A 32 -6.89 -36.32 5.53
C HIS A 32 -6.25 -35.55 6.67
N VAL A 33 -6.47 -34.23 6.74
CA VAL A 33 -5.86 -33.32 7.71
C VAL A 33 -6.84 -32.24 8.14
N ASP A 34 -6.94 -31.99 9.44
CA ASP A 34 -7.77 -30.92 10.01
C ASP A 34 -6.95 -29.64 10.25
N ILE A 35 -5.70 -29.76 10.71
CA ILE A 35 -4.84 -28.63 11.10
C ILE A 35 -3.42 -28.87 10.63
N ILE A 36 -2.78 -27.83 10.09
CA ILE A 36 -1.35 -27.83 9.77
C ILE A 36 -0.66 -26.73 10.58
N ILE A 37 0.38 -27.10 11.32
CA ILE A 37 1.23 -26.16 12.07
C ILE A 37 2.59 -26.13 11.39
N ALA A 38 3.04 -24.95 10.96
CA ALA A 38 4.32 -24.81 10.26
C ALA A 38 5.04 -23.51 10.61
N LEU A 39 6.36 -23.57 10.61
CA LEU A 39 7.25 -22.42 10.77
C LEU A 39 8.12 -22.30 9.52
N GLY A 40 7.95 -21.23 8.75
CA GLY A 40 8.67 -20.98 7.49
C GLY A 40 8.31 -21.92 6.32
N MET A 41 7.91 -23.16 6.60
CA MET A 41 7.67 -24.22 5.59
C MET A 41 6.25 -24.26 5.02
N ALA A 42 5.31 -23.49 5.55
CA ALA A 42 3.99 -23.33 4.92
C ALA A 42 4.06 -22.57 3.56
N LYS A 43 5.23 -22.01 3.22
CA LYS A 43 5.46 -21.23 2.01
C LYS A 43 5.59 -22.11 0.77
N GLU A 44 6.28 -23.25 0.86
CA GLU A 44 6.55 -24.16 -0.25
C GLU A 44 6.63 -25.62 0.25
N GLY A 45 5.81 -26.52 -0.29
CA GLY A 45 5.98 -27.95 0.00
C GLY A 45 4.77 -28.85 -0.20
N PHE A 46 3.55 -28.37 -0.01
CA PHE A 46 2.33 -29.19 -0.16
C PHE A 46 1.15 -28.37 -0.67
N ASP A 47 0.18 -29.03 -1.29
CA ASP A 47 -1.01 -28.43 -1.88
C ASP A 47 -2.25 -28.85 -1.07
N TRP A 48 -2.74 -27.96 -0.21
CA TRP A 48 -3.90 -28.20 0.65
C TRP A 48 -5.04 -27.23 0.31
N ILE A 49 -5.84 -27.61 -0.71
CA ILE A 49 -6.96 -26.79 -1.22
C ILE A 49 -8.10 -26.63 -0.21
N TRP A 50 -8.22 -27.56 0.73
CA TRP A 50 -9.28 -27.61 1.75
C TRP A 50 -9.09 -26.61 2.89
N CYS A 51 -8.01 -25.81 2.89
CA CYS A 51 -7.76 -24.78 3.90
C CYS A 51 -8.89 -23.73 3.92
N GLU A 52 -9.70 -23.70 4.97
CA GLU A 52 -10.75 -22.69 5.18
C GLU A 52 -10.29 -21.53 6.07
N HIS A 53 -9.26 -21.74 6.90
CA HIS A 53 -8.74 -20.73 7.83
C HIS A 53 -7.21 -20.77 7.88
N ALA A 54 -6.58 -19.67 7.44
CA ALA A 54 -5.17 -19.41 7.65
C ALA A 54 -4.99 -18.46 8.85
N LEU A 55 -4.27 -18.92 9.87
CA LEU A 55 -3.96 -18.15 11.07
C LEU A 55 -2.45 -17.93 11.15
N THR A 56 -2.03 -16.67 11.16
CA THR A 56 -0.64 -16.27 11.39
C THR A 56 -0.50 -15.65 12.77
N VAL A 57 0.66 -15.88 13.41
CA VAL A 57 0.98 -15.33 14.73
C VAL A 57 2.24 -14.47 14.60
N GLY A 58 2.15 -13.24 15.11
CA GLY A 58 3.25 -12.28 15.15
C GLY A 58 3.36 -11.39 13.90
N TYR A 59 4.40 -10.56 13.88
CA TYR A 59 4.63 -9.63 12.79
C TYR A 59 5.16 -10.32 11.53
N ARG A 60 4.61 -9.94 10.37
CA ARG A 60 5.08 -10.34 9.05
C ARG A 60 5.54 -9.12 8.29
N SER A 61 6.82 -9.11 7.92
CA SER A 61 7.46 -7.99 7.22
C SER A 61 7.39 -8.11 5.69
N SER A 62 6.91 -9.22 5.12
CA SER A 62 6.83 -9.40 3.66
C SER A 62 5.39 -9.51 3.19
N LEU A 63 5.00 -8.60 2.29
CA LEU A 63 3.72 -8.66 1.60
C LEU A 63 3.61 -9.92 0.75
N THR A 64 4.68 -10.25 0.02
CA THR A 64 4.74 -11.49 -0.78
C THR A 64 4.44 -12.73 0.07
N GLU A 65 4.92 -12.80 1.31
CA GLU A 65 4.58 -13.92 2.21
C GLU A 65 3.09 -13.95 2.57
N ILE A 66 2.48 -12.78 2.84
CA ILE A 66 1.05 -12.68 3.14
C ILE A 66 0.23 -13.11 1.91
N VAL A 67 0.60 -12.63 0.71
CA VAL A 67 -0.03 -13.00 -0.58
C VAL A 67 0.05 -14.50 -0.79
N GLN A 68 1.21 -15.13 -0.56
CA GLN A 68 1.38 -16.56 -0.72
C GLN A 68 0.49 -17.38 0.24
N ILE A 69 0.34 -16.94 1.49
CA ILE A 69 -0.52 -17.62 2.47
C ILE A 69 -2.00 -17.47 2.08
N ILE A 70 -2.43 -16.25 1.74
CA ILE A 70 -3.81 -16.00 1.28
C ILE A 70 -4.11 -16.78 0.01
N GLY A 71 -3.20 -16.78 -0.97
CA GLY A 71 -3.32 -17.53 -2.23
C GLY A 71 -3.42 -19.05 -2.03
N ARG A 72 -2.92 -19.58 -0.91
CA ARG A 72 -3.12 -20.99 -0.53
C ARG A 72 -4.50 -21.22 0.07
N ALA A 73 -4.95 -20.33 0.96
CA ALA A 73 -6.25 -20.41 1.61
C ALA A 73 -7.43 -20.09 0.66
N THR A 74 -7.20 -19.43 -0.46
CA THR A 74 -8.25 -19.00 -1.41
C THR A 74 -8.43 -19.92 -2.61
N ARG A 75 -7.71 -21.05 -2.68
CA ARG A 75 -7.92 -22.06 -3.73
C ARG A 75 -9.32 -22.65 -3.65
N ASP A 76 -9.94 -22.86 -4.80
CA ASP A 76 -11.26 -23.48 -4.89
C ASP A 76 -11.23 -24.95 -4.47
N ALA A 77 -12.25 -25.34 -3.72
CA ALA A 77 -12.49 -26.72 -3.30
C ALA A 77 -14.00 -26.94 -3.16
N GLU A 78 -14.46 -28.18 -3.38
CA GLU A 78 -15.88 -28.50 -3.31
C GLU A 78 -16.47 -28.21 -1.92
N GLY A 79 -17.57 -27.46 -1.87
CA GLY A 79 -18.23 -27.08 -0.61
C GLY A 79 -17.55 -25.96 0.18
N LYS A 80 -16.43 -25.41 -0.30
CA LYS A 80 -15.75 -24.27 0.33
C LYS A 80 -16.37 -22.95 -0.16
N THR A 81 -17.22 -22.35 0.66
CA THR A 81 -17.90 -21.09 0.34
C THR A 81 -17.24 -19.86 0.96
N ARG A 82 -16.32 -20.06 1.92
CA ARG A 82 -15.64 -18.99 2.65
C ARG A 82 -14.22 -19.41 3.00
N ALA A 83 -13.28 -18.49 2.80
CA ALA A 83 -11.96 -18.55 3.39
C ALA A 83 -11.80 -17.43 4.44
N ARG A 84 -11.05 -17.70 5.50
CA ARG A 84 -10.70 -16.72 6.53
C ARG A 84 -9.19 -16.62 6.65
N PHE A 85 -8.68 -15.40 6.63
CA PHE A 85 -7.31 -15.11 7.05
C PHE A 85 -7.37 -14.35 8.37
N THR A 86 -6.53 -14.72 9.33
CA THR A 86 -6.44 -14.04 10.63
C THR A 86 -4.98 -13.86 10.98
N ASN A 87 -4.58 -12.60 11.13
CA ASN A 87 -3.27 -12.28 11.67
C ASN A 87 -3.41 -11.90 13.14
N LEU A 88 -2.88 -12.73 14.03
CA LEU A 88 -2.83 -12.47 15.47
C LEU A 88 -1.57 -11.68 15.78
N ILE A 89 -1.77 -10.49 16.31
CA ILE A 89 -0.72 -9.59 16.79
C ILE A 89 -0.91 -9.47 18.29
N ALA A 90 0.19 -9.48 19.05
CA ALA A 90 0.14 -9.30 20.49
C ALA A 90 -0.54 -7.96 20.81
N GLU A 91 -1.43 -7.97 21.80
CA GLU A 91 -2.02 -6.73 22.31
C GLU A 91 -0.89 -5.86 22.89
N PRO A 92 -0.81 -4.58 22.51
CA PRO A 92 0.19 -3.68 23.06
C PRO A 92 -0.08 -3.47 24.56
N ASP A 93 0.85 -3.88 25.42
CA ASP A 93 0.79 -3.56 26.85
C ASP A 93 1.03 -2.05 27.03
N ALA A 94 0.00 -1.34 27.46
CA ALA A 94 0.00 0.11 27.62
C ALA A 94 0.50 0.57 29.01
N SER A 95 1.10 -0.31 29.81
CA SER A 95 1.77 0.11 31.05
C SER A 95 2.92 1.09 30.75
N GLU A 96 3.10 2.10 31.61
CA GLU A 96 3.94 3.30 31.36
C GLU A 96 5.41 3.00 30.99
N GLU A 97 5.95 1.80 31.29
CA GLU A 97 7.35 1.45 31.00
C GLU A 97 7.64 1.10 29.53
N THR A 98 6.64 0.79 28.69
CA THR A 98 6.84 0.30 27.31
C THR A 98 5.97 0.95 26.23
N VAL A 99 5.52 2.19 26.44
CA VAL A 99 4.70 2.96 25.46
C VAL A 99 5.31 2.97 24.05
N THR A 100 6.65 3.03 23.92
CA THR A 100 7.31 3.04 22.60
C THR A 100 7.23 1.68 21.89
N GLU A 101 7.23 0.58 22.63
CA GLU A 101 7.09 -0.78 22.07
C GLU A 101 5.64 -1.04 21.66
N ALA A 102 4.69 -0.66 22.51
CA ALA A 102 3.26 -0.67 22.23
C ALA A 102 2.90 0.10 20.95
N VAL A 103 3.46 1.31 20.77
CA VAL A 103 3.31 2.10 19.53
C VAL A 103 3.86 1.34 18.34
N ASN A 104 5.04 0.75 18.46
CA ASN A 104 5.69 0.04 17.36
C ASN A 104 4.86 -1.17 16.89
N ASP A 105 4.35 -1.96 17.83
CA ASP A 105 3.54 -3.14 17.51
C ASP A 105 2.17 -2.76 16.94
N THR A 106 1.63 -1.62 17.36
CA THR A 106 0.43 -1.04 16.76
C THR A 106 0.68 -0.61 15.31
N LEU A 107 1.77 0.11 15.03
CA LEU A 107 2.12 0.53 13.67
C LEU A 107 2.33 -0.68 12.74
N LYS A 108 2.94 -1.75 13.27
CA LYS A 108 3.07 -3.04 12.58
C LYS A 108 1.72 -3.67 12.24
N ALA A 109 0.74 -3.58 13.13
CA ALA A 109 -0.60 -4.08 12.89
C ALA A 109 -1.34 -3.30 11.81
N ILE A 110 -1.17 -1.98 11.79
CA ILE A 110 -1.70 -1.11 10.73
C ILE A 110 -1.07 -1.46 9.38
N ALA A 111 0.26 -1.54 9.33
CA ALA A 111 0.99 -1.90 8.13
C ALA A 111 0.50 -3.24 7.58
N ALA A 112 0.35 -4.26 8.44
CA ALA A 112 -0.20 -5.55 8.05
C ALA A 112 -1.64 -5.45 7.53
N SER A 113 -2.48 -4.61 8.13
CA SER A 113 -3.88 -4.41 7.72
C SER A 113 -3.98 -3.74 6.34
N LEU A 114 -3.25 -2.65 6.14
CA LEU A 114 -3.15 -1.97 4.85
C LEU A 114 -2.59 -2.90 3.77
N LEU A 115 -1.58 -3.70 4.12
CA LEU A 115 -1.01 -4.68 3.21
C LEU A 115 -2.02 -5.76 2.81
N MET A 116 -2.78 -6.31 3.76
CA MET A 116 -3.84 -7.28 3.47
C MET A 116 -4.90 -6.70 2.52
N GLU A 117 -5.21 -5.41 2.66
CA GLU A 117 -6.11 -4.72 1.73
C GLU A 117 -5.54 -4.65 0.32
N GLN A 118 -4.24 -4.33 0.18
CA GLN A 118 -3.56 -4.31 -1.11
C GLN A 118 -3.53 -5.69 -1.78
N VAL A 119 -3.39 -6.77 -1.00
CA VAL A 119 -3.43 -8.14 -1.55
C VAL A 119 -4.79 -8.47 -2.18
N LEU A 120 -5.87 -8.00 -1.56
CA LEU A 120 -7.24 -8.27 -2.02
C LEU A 120 -7.73 -7.24 -3.06
N ALA A 121 -6.98 -6.15 -3.25
CA ALA A 121 -7.29 -5.15 -4.23
C ALA A 121 -7.21 -5.75 -5.66
N PRO A 122 -8.10 -5.33 -6.56
CA PRO A 122 -8.05 -5.77 -7.95
C PRO A 122 -6.77 -5.24 -8.61
N ARG A 123 -6.33 -5.90 -9.69
CA ARG A 123 -5.18 -5.42 -10.44
C ARG A 123 -5.55 -4.14 -11.19
N PHE A 124 -4.87 -3.06 -10.86
CA PHE A 124 -4.97 -1.79 -11.55
C PHE A 124 -3.96 -1.70 -12.70
N ASN A 125 -4.45 -1.38 -13.88
CA ASN A 125 -3.64 -0.99 -15.03
C ASN A 125 -3.80 0.51 -15.23
N PHE A 126 -2.83 1.28 -14.77
CA PHE A 126 -2.82 2.73 -14.91
C PHE A 126 -2.25 3.13 -16.26
N THR A 127 -2.93 4.03 -16.96
CA THR A 127 -2.48 4.55 -18.26
C THR A 127 -2.58 6.08 -18.28
N PRO A 128 -1.65 6.78 -18.94
CA PRO A 128 -1.75 8.23 -19.07
C PRO A 128 -2.96 8.63 -19.92
N LYS A 129 -3.73 9.62 -19.47
CA LYS A 129 -4.78 10.25 -20.31
C LYS A 129 -4.14 11.19 -21.33
N THR A 130 -4.34 10.91 -22.61
CA THR A 130 -3.86 11.73 -23.73
C THR A 130 -4.98 11.98 -24.74
N LEU A 131 -4.76 12.91 -25.69
CA LEU A 131 -5.72 13.18 -26.77
C LEU A 131 -5.90 12.00 -27.73
N THR A 132 -4.95 11.05 -27.74
CA THR A 132 -4.99 9.84 -28.56
C THR A 132 -5.47 8.62 -27.80
N SER A 133 -5.79 8.76 -26.50
CA SER A 133 -6.36 7.68 -25.71
C SER A 133 -7.73 7.28 -26.28
N GLY A 134 -8.04 5.99 -26.21
CA GLY A 134 -9.28 5.43 -26.72
C GLY A 134 -9.70 4.19 -25.94
N PRO A 135 -10.91 3.68 -26.19
CA PRO A 135 -11.40 2.49 -25.52
C PRO A 135 -10.53 1.29 -25.84
N GLN A 136 -10.22 0.49 -24.81
CA GLN A 136 -9.51 -0.77 -24.95
C GLN A 136 -10.49 -1.93 -25.12
N GLU A 137 -10.12 -2.91 -25.95
CA GLU A 137 -10.94 -4.09 -26.22
C GLU A 137 -11.13 -4.93 -24.94
N GLY A 138 -12.36 -5.37 -24.68
CA GLY A 138 -12.68 -6.18 -23.50
C GLY A 138 -12.89 -5.41 -22.19
N PHE A 139 -12.80 -4.07 -22.20
CA PHE A 139 -13.10 -3.25 -21.02
C PHE A 139 -14.49 -2.61 -21.10
N ASP A 140 -15.26 -2.77 -20.02
CA ASP A 140 -16.52 -2.07 -19.81
C ASP A 140 -16.28 -0.76 -19.04
N TYR A 141 -16.59 0.36 -19.69
CA TYR A 141 -16.47 1.73 -19.17
C TYR A 141 -17.74 2.21 -18.44
N GLY A 142 -18.74 1.33 -18.23
CA GLY A 142 -20.00 1.64 -17.58
C GLY A 142 -21.07 2.18 -18.53
N GLU A 143 -22.21 2.60 -17.99
CA GLU A 143 -23.40 2.98 -18.78
C GLU A 143 -23.14 4.13 -19.77
N GLY A 144 -22.22 5.04 -19.46
CA GLY A 144 -21.84 6.16 -20.31
C GLY A 144 -20.87 5.81 -21.45
N GLY A 145 -20.28 4.61 -21.43
CA GLY A 145 -19.20 4.25 -22.34
C GLY A 145 -17.93 5.08 -22.13
N TYR A 146 -17.02 5.03 -23.11
CA TYR A 146 -15.76 5.78 -23.07
C TYR A 146 -15.96 7.25 -23.46
N ASP A 147 -15.51 8.19 -22.62
CA ASP A 147 -15.50 9.63 -22.92
C ASP A 147 -14.07 10.12 -23.24
N PRO A 148 -13.81 10.61 -24.46
CA PRO A 148 -12.48 11.12 -24.82
C PRO A 148 -12.05 12.36 -24.02
N ASN A 149 -12.99 13.10 -23.41
CA ASN A 149 -12.70 14.36 -22.72
C ASN A 149 -12.35 14.21 -21.25
N THR A 150 -12.64 13.05 -20.63
CA THR A 150 -12.42 12.81 -19.20
C THR A 150 -11.52 11.61 -18.98
N CYS A 151 -11.04 11.43 -17.76
CA CYS A 151 -10.37 10.18 -17.37
C CYS A 151 -11.40 9.05 -17.26
N ASN A 152 -11.12 7.90 -17.86
CA ASN A 152 -12.03 6.75 -17.87
C ASN A 152 -11.55 5.63 -16.94
N VAL A 153 -12.52 4.85 -16.45
CA VAL A 153 -12.29 3.60 -15.73
C VAL A 153 -12.99 2.46 -16.43
N GLY A 154 -12.21 1.62 -17.08
CA GLY A 154 -12.65 0.35 -17.65
C GLY A 154 -12.51 -0.78 -16.64
N PHE A 155 -13.45 -1.73 -16.66
CA PHE A 155 -13.33 -2.99 -15.95
C PHE A 155 -13.50 -4.16 -16.92
N ASN A 156 -12.61 -5.12 -16.89
CA ASN A 156 -12.71 -6.34 -17.68
C ASN A 156 -13.20 -7.47 -16.76
N GLU A 157 -14.43 -7.96 -16.99
CA GLU A 157 -15.04 -9.00 -16.16
C GLU A 157 -14.33 -10.36 -16.25
N GLU A 158 -13.74 -10.68 -17.41
CA GLU A 158 -13.05 -11.96 -17.63
C GLU A 158 -11.71 -12.01 -16.90
N SER A 159 -10.95 -10.91 -16.92
CA SER A 159 -9.62 -10.84 -16.29
C SER A 159 -9.65 -10.26 -14.87
N GLY A 160 -10.76 -9.62 -14.47
CA GLY A 160 -10.88 -8.90 -13.20
C GLY A 160 -9.99 -7.66 -13.09
N GLN A 161 -9.48 -7.15 -14.22
CA GLN A 161 -8.56 -6.01 -14.26
C GLN A 161 -9.29 -4.69 -14.44
N PHE A 162 -8.80 -3.66 -13.77
CA PHE A 162 -9.17 -2.27 -14.03
C PHE A 162 -8.20 -1.64 -15.01
N GLN A 163 -8.71 -0.86 -15.96
CA GLN A 163 -7.93 0.10 -16.71
C GLN A 163 -8.34 1.50 -16.29
N ILE A 164 -7.41 2.28 -15.76
CA ILE A 164 -7.68 3.60 -15.18
C ILE A 164 -6.80 4.62 -15.90
N GLU A 165 -7.44 5.60 -16.53
CA GLU A 165 -6.74 6.73 -17.13
C GLU A 165 -6.45 7.77 -16.05
N ILE A 166 -5.20 8.25 -15.98
CA ILE A 166 -4.79 9.31 -15.06
C ILE A 166 -4.10 10.41 -15.87
N LYS A 167 -4.55 11.64 -15.68
CA LYS A 167 -3.92 12.82 -16.28
C LYS A 167 -2.59 13.12 -15.61
N GLY A 168 -1.57 13.42 -16.41
CA GLY A 168 -0.23 13.76 -15.92
C GLY A 168 0.61 12.57 -15.44
N LEU A 169 0.07 11.34 -15.51
CA LEU A 169 0.80 10.12 -15.17
C LEU A 169 2.03 9.94 -16.08
N ALA A 170 3.18 9.71 -15.47
CA ALA A 170 4.41 9.39 -16.14
C ALA A 170 4.43 7.92 -16.55
N GLU A 171 4.66 7.67 -17.84
CA GLU A 171 4.77 6.32 -18.40
C GLU A 171 6.23 5.85 -18.31
N PRO A 172 6.51 4.65 -17.77
CA PRO A 172 7.88 4.15 -17.69
C PRO A 172 8.51 3.98 -19.08
N LYS A 173 9.77 4.38 -19.22
CA LYS A 173 10.52 4.34 -20.49
C LYS A 173 11.39 3.10 -20.62
N SER A 174 11.94 2.59 -19.53
CA SER A 174 12.71 1.35 -19.55
C SER A 174 11.82 0.12 -19.36
N THR A 175 12.30 -1.01 -19.88
CA THR A 175 11.71 -2.33 -19.62
C THR A 175 11.62 -2.61 -18.13
N GLU A 176 12.60 -2.18 -17.35
CA GLU A 176 12.65 -2.47 -15.92
C GLU A 176 11.67 -1.59 -15.14
N GLY A 177 11.54 -0.31 -15.48
CA GLY A 177 10.49 0.56 -14.92
C GLY A 177 9.08 0.02 -15.22
N ALA A 178 8.86 -0.48 -16.43
CA ALA A 178 7.59 -1.10 -16.82
C ALA A 178 7.31 -2.39 -16.03
N ARG A 179 8.33 -3.26 -15.91
CA ARG A 179 8.24 -4.49 -15.10
C ARG A 179 7.90 -4.18 -13.64
N ILE A 180 8.54 -3.19 -13.04
CA ILE A 180 8.28 -2.79 -11.66
C ILE A 180 6.85 -2.27 -11.50
N CYS A 181 6.37 -1.44 -12.42
CA CYS A 181 4.99 -0.95 -12.37
C CYS A 181 3.94 -2.07 -12.48
N GLN A 182 4.25 -3.17 -13.18
CA GLN A 182 3.31 -4.27 -13.42
C GLN A 182 3.41 -5.41 -12.41
N GLU A 183 4.62 -5.75 -11.96
CA GLU A 183 4.90 -6.97 -11.19
C GLU A 183 5.33 -6.66 -9.75
N ASP A 184 6.15 -5.63 -9.55
CA ASP A 184 6.79 -5.34 -8.25
C ASP A 184 6.14 -4.17 -7.49
N LEU A 185 5.07 -3.57 -8.00
CA LEU A 185 4.45 -2.39 -7.40
C LEU A 185 4.05 -2.60 -5.93
N ASN A 186 3.59 -3.82 -5.64
CA ASN A 186 3.23 -4.28 -4.31
C ASN A 186 4.41 -4.22 -3.33
N GLU A 187 5.63 -4.51 -3.79
CA GLU A 187 6.84 -4.46 -2.96
C GLU A 187 7.24 -3.01 -2.62
N VAL A 188 6.98 -2.07 -3.52
CA VAL A 188 7.14 -0.63 -3.26
C VAL A 188 6.12 -0.15 -2.23
N ILE A 189 4.85 -0.51 -2.41
CA ILE A 189 3.79 -0.16 -1.46
C ILE A 189 4.09 -0.77 -0.10
N ALA A 190 4.54 -2.02 -0.05
CA ALA A 190 4.93 -2.69 1.19
C ALA A 190 6.04 -1.94 1.93
N ALA A 191 7.11 -1.54 1.21
CA ALA A 191 8.18 -0.75 1.79
C ALA A 191 7.67 0.58 2.37
N PHE A 192 6.74 1.23 1.66
CA PHE A 192 6.15 2.51 2.06
C PHE A 192 5.27 2.39 3.31
N VAL A 193 4.34 1.43 3.33
CA VAL A 193 3.44 1.25 4.48
C VAL A 193 4.11 0.60 5.69
N GLN A 194 5.36 0.16 5.57
CA GLN A 194 6.19 -0.33 6.68
C GLN A 194 7.22 0.70 7.16
N ASP A 195 7.42 1.80 6.44
CA ASP A 195 8.35 2.85 6.83
C ASP A 195 7.79 3.60 8.04
N LYS A 196 8.36 3.34 9.21
CA LYS A 196 7.90 3.88 10.49
C LYS A 196 7.74 5.41 10.49
N PRO A 197 8.71 6.21 10.02
CA PRO A 197 8.55 7.66 9.91
C PRO A 197 7.36 8.07 9.02
N THR A 198 7.12 7.35 7.93
CA THR A 198 6.01 7.61 7.00
C THR A 198 4.65 7.35 7.67
N ILE A 199 4.49 6.21 8.36
CA ILE A 199 3.23 5.88 9.05
C ILE A 199 2.99 6.81 10.25
N GLU A 200 4.02 7.07 11.07
CA GLU A 200 3.92 7.94 12.25
C GLU A 200 3.41 9.33 11.84
N ARG A 201 3.97 9.91 10.78
CA ARG A 201 3.52 11.22 10.28
C ARG A 201 2.17 11.14 9.61
N GLY A 202 1.94 10.15 8.75
CA GLY A 202 0.68 9.98 8.04
C GLY A 202 -0.54 9.87 8.96
N LEU A 203 -0.35 9.32 10.17
CA LEU A 203 -1.43 9.12 11.13
C LEU A 203 -1.60 10.24 12.15
N PHE A 204 -0.50 10.85 12.59
CA PHE A 204 -0.49 11.67 13.81
C PHE A 204 0.06 13.10 13.62
N ASP A 205 0.60 13.44 12.45
CA ASP A 205 1.09 14.78 12.15
C ASP A 205 -0.03 15.59 11.46
N GLU A 206 -0.79 16.36 12.24
CA GLU A 206 -1.90 17.19 11.73
C GLU A 206 -1.43 18.30 10.78
N GLU A 207 -0.16 18.71 10.88
CA GLU A 207 0.45 19.73 10.00
C GLU A 207 1.09 19.11 8.75
N LEU A 208 0.96 17.79 8.56
CA LEU A 208 1.53 17.09 7.42
C LEU A 208 0.95 17.57 6.10
N VAL A 209 1.84 17.93 5.18
CA VAL A 209 1.51 18.08 3.77
C VAL A 209 1.60 16.69 3.10
N PRO A 210 0.52 16.15 2.51
CA PRO A 210 0.50 14.78 1.95
C PRO A 210 1.61 14.51 0.94
N GLU A 211 1.97 15.52 0.14
CA GLU A 211 3.08 15.46 -0.80
C GLU A 211 4.43 15.13 -0.13
N GLU A 212 4.64 15.46 1.14
CA GLU A 212 5.85 14.99 1.84
C GLU A 212 5.93 13.46 1.93
N LEU A 213 4.79 12.77 2.04
CA LEU A 213 4.76 11.31 2.01
C LEU A 213 4.76 10.79 0.58
N THR A 214 3.80 11.24 -0.23
CA THR A 214 3.56 10.68 -1.57
C THR A 214 4.68 11.01 -2.55
N GLN A 215 5.31 12.18 -2.42
CA GLN A 215 6.32 12.67 -3.34
C GLN A 215 7.75 12.54 -2.80
N VAL A 216 8.01 12.89 -1.54
CA VAL A 216 9.37 12.88 -0.97
C VAL A 216 9.71 11.50 -0.37
N ARG A 217 8.91 11.01 0.59
CA ARG A 217 9.18 9.71 1.25
C ARG A 217 9.13 8.55 0.25
N MET A 218 8.07 8.46 -0.55
CA MET A 218 7.96 7.41 -1.56
C MET A 218 9.09 7.47 -2.59
N GLY A 219 9.45 8.68 -3.06
CA GLY A 219 10.57 8.87 -3.99
C GLY A 219 11.90 8.35 -3.41
N LYS A 220 12.17 8.65 -2.12
CA LYS A 220 13.34 8.12 -1.43
C LYS A 220 13.34 6.59 -1.36
N ILE A 221 12.21 5.98 -0.98
CA ILE A 221 12.09 4.51 -0.89
C ILE A 221 12.37 3.85 -2.23
N ILE A 222 11.85 4.41 -3.32
CA ILE A 222 12.08 3.90 -4.68
C ILE A 222 13.54 4.04 -5.06
N LYS A 223 14.17 5.18 -4.79
CA LYS A 223 15.59 5.41 -5.06
C LYS A 223 16.51 4.47 -4.27
N ASP A 224 16.17 4.20 -3.02
CA ASP A 224 16.94 3.29 -2.16
C ASP A 224 16.78 1.82 -2.62
N ARG A 225 15.60 1.47 -3.17
CA ARG A 225 15.29 0.10 -3.63
C ARG A 225 15.76 -0.19 -5.06
N TYR A 226 15.67 0.81 -5.94
CA TYR A 226 15.99 0.71 -7.37
C TYR A 226 16.96 1.84 -7.79
N PRO A 227 18.18 1.88 -7.23
CA PRO A 227 19.15 2.94 -7.50
C PRO A 227 19.62 2.98 -8.97
N GLU A 228 19.43 1.89 -9.71
CA GLU A 228 19.76 1.76 -11.13
C GLU A 228 18.75 2.42 -12.09
N LEU A 229 17.52 2.69 -11.63
CA LEU A 229 16.54 3.39 -12.44
C LEU A 229 16.92 4.86 -12.59
N ASP A 230 16.61 5.44 -13.76
CA ASP A 230 16.76 6.87 -13.96
C ASP A 230 15.66 7.68 -13.23
N ASP A 231 15.88 8.98 -13.06
CA ASP A 231 14.95 9.88 -12.36
C ASP A 231 13.53 9.86 -12.96
N HIS A 232 13.37 9.53 -14.25
CA HIS A 232 12.06 9.49 -14.92
C HIS A 232 11.29 8.23 -14.56
N ASP A 233 11.94 7.07 -14.62
CA ASP A 233 11.31 5.80 -14.29
C ASP A 233 11.08 5.67 -12.78
N GLN A 234 11.95 6.24 -11.94
CA GLN A 234 11.67 6.37 -10.51
C GLN A 234 10.38 7.14 -10.24
N GLU A 235 10.15 8.25 -10.96
CA GLU A 235 8.92 9.04 -10.83
C GLU A 235 7.70 8.29 -11.39
N ALA A 236 7.84 7.55 -12.50
CA ALA A 236 6.76 6.71 -13.02
C ALA A 236 6.33 5.66 -11.99
N VAL A 237 7.28 4.88 -11.43
CA VAL A 237 7.01 3.88 -10.39
C VAL A 237 6.35 4.52 -9.17
N ARG A 238 6.83 5.70 -8.74
CA ARG A 238 6.27 6.45 -7.60
C ARG A 238 4.80 6.77 -7.81
N GLN A 239 4.47 7.33 -8.96
CA GLN A 239 3.10 7.73 -9.28
C GLN A 239 2.17 6.53 -9.36
N HIS A 240 2.61 5.42 -9.97
CA HIS A 240 1.83 4.19 -10.01
C HIS A 240 1.58 3.61 -8.61
N ALA A 241 2.58 3.65 -7.73
CA ALA A 241 2.48 3.10 -6.37
C ALA A 241 1.49 3.90 -5.52
N ILE A 242 1.58 5.24 -5.57
CA ILE A 242 0.67 6.12 -4.85
C ILE A 242 -0.75 6.05 -5.45
N ALA A 243 -0.90 5.97 -6.77
CA ALA A 243 -2.20 5.77 -7.40
C ALA A 243 -2.86 4.49 -6.92
N ALA A 244 -2.16 3.35 -6.96
CA ALA A 244 -2.67 2.07 -6.45
C ALA A 244 -3.10 2.16 -4.99
N LEU A 245 -2.24 2.73 -4.14
CA LEU A 245 -2.51 2.84 -2.71
C LEU A 245 -3.72 3.74 -2.42
N ASN A 246 -3.72 4.97 -2.94
CA ASN A 246 -4.76 5.96 -2.66
C ASN A 246 -6.12 5.59 -3.27
N LEU A 247 -6.16 5.02 -4.49
CA LEU A 247 -7.41 4.57 -5.07
C LEU A 247 -8.01 3.40 -4.28
N THR A 248 -7.18 2.46 -3.81
CA THR A 248 -7.65 1.35 -2.97
C THR A 248 -8.26 1.87 -1.66
N GLN A 249 -7.58 2.83 -1.00
CA GLN A 249 -8.07 3.43 0.24
C GLN A 249 -9.39 4.19 0.02
N LYS A 250 -9.47 5.01 -1.03
CA LYS A 250 -10.68 5.80 -1.34
C LYS A 250 -11.87 4.95 -1.79
N ALA A 251 -11.62 3.89 -2.56
CA ALA A 251 -12.67 2.94 -2.93
C ALA A 251 -13.31 2.31 -1.69
N LYS A 252 -12.51 2.03 -0.67
CA LYS A 252 -13.00 1.43 0.58
C LYS A 252 -13.74 2.45 1.46
N GLU A 253 -13.26 3.68 1.57
CA GLU A 253 -13.98 4.77 2.24
C GLU A 253 -15.40 4.91 1.66
N ALA A 254 -15.52 4.89 0.33
CA ALA A 254 -16.81 4.95 -0.35
C ALA A 254 -17.73 3.77 -0.04
N VAL A 255 -17.18 2.56 0.16
CA VAL A 255 -17.94 1.37 0.58
C VAL A 255 -18.38 1.45 2.04
N LEU A 256 -17.54 2.00 2.92
CA LEU A 256 -17.84 2.13 4.35
C LEU A 256 -18.85 3.25 4.64
N GLN A 257 -18.92 4.29 3.81
CA GLN A 257 -19.89 5.38 3.92
C GLN A 257 -21.29 5.03 3.36
N ASP A 258 -21.38 4.02 2.49
CA ASP A 258 -22.65 3.56 1.89
C ASP A 258 -23.34 2.52 2.81
N ASP A 259 -23.77 2.98 3.98
CA ASP A 259 -24.31 2.18 5.09
C ASP A 259 -25.74 1.64 4.81
N GLY A 260 -25.89 0.75 3.82
CA GLY A 260 -27.22 0.23 3.47
C GLY A 260 -27.34 -0.99 2.57
N SER A 261 -26.25 -1.56 2.05
CA SER A 261 -26.36 -2.82 1.29
C SER A 261 -25.35 -3.87 1.75
N GLU A 262 -25.88 -4.97 2.27
CA GLU A 262 -25.16 -6.22 2.59
C GLU A 262 -24.64 -6.93 1.31
N LYS A 263 -24.06 -6.19 0.34
CA LYS A 263 -23.30 -6.78 -0.76
C LYS A 263 -21.82 -6.76 -0.42
N ALA A 264 -21.46 -7.39 0.69
CA ALA A 264 -20.08 -7.62 1.08
C ALA A 264 -19.41 -8.61 0.11
N GLY A 265 -18.75 -8.08 -0.92
CA GLY A 265 -17.96 -8.86 -1.87
C GLY A 265 -17.13 -7.98 -2.81
N ASN A 266 -16.31 -8.61 -3.65
CA ASN A 266 -15.42 -7.93 -4.62
C ASN A 266 -16.13 -6.89 -5.50
N SER A 267 -17.43 -7.05 -5.76
CA SER A 267 -18.28 -6.09 -6.48
C SER A 267 -18.42 -4.74 -5.80
N ALA A 268 -18.43 -4.68 -4.46
CA ALA A 268 -18.54 -3.42 -3.72
C ALA A 268 -17.26 -2.59 -3.87
N LEU A 269 -16.10 -3.25 -3.83
CA LEU A 269 -14.81 -2.60 -4.11
C LEU A 269 -14.75 -2.10 -5.55
N ILE A 270 -15.23 -2.88 -6.51
CA ILE A 270 -15.34 -2.47 -7.92
C ILE A 270 -16.19 -1.21 -8.08
N GLN A 271 -17.34 -1.17 -7.42
CA GLN A 271 -18.23 -0.01 -7.41
C GLN A 271 -17.62 1.19 -6.68
N GLY A 272 -16.88 0.98 -5.59
CA GLY A 272 -16.15 2.02 -4.88
C GLY A 272 -15.06 2.67 -5.75
N VAL A 273 -14.28 1.88 -6.49
CA VAL A 273 -13.28 2.38 -7.44
C VAL A 273 -13.94 3.19 -8.54
N ARG A 274 -15.02 2.66 -9.15
CA ARG A 274 -15.78 3.38 -10.19
C ARG A 274 -16.36 4.68 -9.65
N LYS A 275 -16.99 4.66 -8.47
CA LYS A 275 -17.58 5.84 -7.82
C LYS A 275 -16.52 6.91 -7.54
N PHE A 276 -15.41 6.55 -6.90
CA PHE A 276 -14.33 7.50 -6.63
C PHE A 276 -13.77 8.12 -7.92
N ALA A 277 -13.51 7.30 -8.94
CA ALA A 277 -12.97 7.79 -10.19
C ALA A 277 -13.99 8.58 -11.03
N MET A 278 -15.29 8.30 -10.91
CA MET A 278 -16.36 9.03 -11.60
C MET A 278 -16.76 10.34 -10.88
N ASP A 279 -16.72 10.35 -9.55
CA ASP A 279 -16.97 11.54 -8.73
C ASP A 279 -15.86 12.59 -8.95
N VAL A 280 -14.65 12.13 -9.25
CA VAL A 280 -13.52 12.97 -9.66
C VAL A 280 -13.50 13.08 -11.18
N ARG A 281 -14.24 14.06 -11.73
CA ARG A 281 -14.36 14.31 -13.19
C ARG A 281 -13.04 14.25 -13.98
N ASP A 282 -11.92 14.65 -13.36
CA ASP A 282 -10.58 14.55 -13.92
C ASP A 282 -9.62 13.97 -12.88
N LEU A 283 -9.37 12.66 -12.95
CA LEU A 283 -8.37 12.00 -12.12
C LEU A 283 -6.97 12.45 -12.54
N ASP A 284 -6.36 13.31 -11.73
CA ASP A 284 -5.04 13.90 -11.97
C ASP A 284 -4.04 13.38 -10.94
N ILE A 285 -2.81 13.12 -11.36
CA ILE A 285 -1.75 12.66 -10.46
C ILE A 285 -1.45 13.69 -9.35
N ASP A 286 -1.56 14.98 -9.63
CA ASP A 286 -1.36 16.03 -8.62
C ASP A 286 -2.45 15.99 -7.53
N LEU A 287 -3.68 15.60 -7.90
CA LEU A 287 -4.77 15.39 -6.95
C LEU A 287 -4.52 14.13 -6.11
N ILE A 288 -4.07 13.06 -6.75
CA ILE A 288 -3.73 11.79 -6.08
C ILE A 288 -2.61 12.02 -5.05
N ASP A 289 -1.58 12.79 -5.38
CA ASP A 289 -0.46 13.09 -4.49
C ASP A 289 -0.86 13.90 -3.24
N ARG A 290 -2.00 14.60 -3.30
CA ARG A 290 -2.59 15.35 -2.18
C ARG A 290 -3.43 14.50 -1.23
N ILE A 291 -3.64 13.23 -1.54
CA ILE A 291 -4.38 12.32 -0.67
C ILE A 291 -3.41 11.71 0.33
N ASN A 292 -3.70 11.86 1.62
CA ASN A 292 -2.97 11.16 2.67
C ASN A 292 -3.31 9.65 2.64
N PRO A 293 -2.35 8.76 2.32
CA PRO A 293 -2.59 7.32 2.20
C PRO A 293 -2.94 6.63 3.52
N PHE A 294 -2.72 7.29 4.67
CA PHE A 294 -2.96 6.71 5.99
C PHE A 294 -4.22 7.26 6.69
N SER A 295 -4.98 8.13 6.03
CA SER A 295 -6.20 8.73 6.61
C SER A 295 -7.19 7.69 7.15
N GLU A 296 -7.42 6.61 6.41
CA GLU A 296 -8.32 5.52 6.83
C GLU A 296 -7.73 4.66 7.96
N ALA A 297 -6.41 4.54 8.04
CA ALA A 297 -5.77 3.73 9.07
C ALA A 297 -6.00 4.28 10.49
N TYR A 298 -6.28 5.58 10.63
CA TYR A 298 -6.72 6.16 11.91
C TYR A 298 -8.07 5.60 12.37
N ALA A 299 -9.03 5.38 11.46
CA ALA A 299 -10.33 4.81 11.82
C ALA A 299 -10.20 3.36 12.31
N ILE A 300 -9.20 2.62 11.83
CA ILE A 300 -8.86 1.29 12.33
C ILE A 300 -8.31 1.39 13.76
N LEU A 301 -7.40 2.33 14.00
CA LEU A 301 -6.82 2.59 15.33
C LEU A 301 -7.86 3.00 16.38
N ALA A 302 -8.76 3.90 16.02
CA ALA A 302 -9.81 4.39 16.91
C ALA A 302 -10.78 3.27 17.38
N LYS A 303 -10.86 2.16 16.65
CA LYS A 303 -11.68 0.99 17.02
C LYS A 303 -10.94 0.02 17.93
N THR A 304 -9.62 0.00 17.91
CA THR A 304 -8.80 -0.99 18.64
C THR A 304 -8.11 -0.42 19.87
N MET A 305 -7.97 0.90 19.98
CA MET A 305 -7.29 1.57 21.09
C MET A 305 -8.21 2.52 21.86
N SER A 306 -7.85 2.79 23.11
CA SER A 306 -8.51 3.83 23.90
C SER A 306 -8.10 5.23 23.43
N GLU A 307 -8.96 6.22 23.66
CA GLU A 307 -8.67 7.64 23.38
C GLU A 307 -7.41 8.11 24.12
N GLU A 308 -7.19 7.64 25.35
CA GLU A 308 -6.02 7.99 26.15
C GLU A 308 -4.73 7.50 25.51
N SER A 309 -4.69 6.24 25.08
CA SER A 309 -3.54 5.66 24.41
C SER A 309 -3.23 6.39 23.10
N LEU A 310 -4.26 6.70 22.29
CA LEU A 310 -4.08 7.46 21.04
C LEU A 310 -3.50 8.85 21.27
N LYS A 311 -3.95 9.56 22.30
CA LYS A 311 -3.40 10.87 22.67
C LYS A 311 -1.94 10.77 23.10
N GLN A 312 -1.57 9.74 23.85
CA GLN A 312 -0.19 9.53 24.25
C GLN A 312 0.72 9.25 23.03
N VAL A 313 0.27 8.40 22.10
CA VAL A 313 1.00 8.13 20.85
C VAL A 313 1.18 9.41 20.03
N ALA A 314 0.09 10.16 19.84
CA ALA A 314 0.12 11.43 19.12
C ALA A 314 1.10 12.42 19.76
N ALA A 315 1.06 12.58 21.10
CA ALA A 315 1.96 13.47 21.82
C ALA A 315 3.45 13.09 21.67
N VAL A 316 3.77 11.79 21.72
CA VAL A 316 5.14 11.29 21.52
C VAL A 316 5.62 11.58 20.09
N ILE A 317 4.76 11.42 19.10
CA ILE A 317 5.10 11.65 17.69
C ILE A 317 5.22 13.13 17.38
N SER A 318 4.29 13.97 17.84
CA SER A 318 4.35 15.43 17.66
C SER A 318 5.58 16.05 18.35
N ALA A 319 6.05 15.44 19.45
CA ALA A 319 7.30 15.86 20.11
C ALA A 319 8.55 15.55 19.27
N LYS A 320 8.52 14.52 18.40
CA LYS A 320 9.61 14.22 17.46
C LYS A 320 9.57 15.21 16.29
N LYS A 321 10.18 16.39 16.47
CA LYS A 321 10.47 17.28 15.34
C LYS A 321 11.48 16.62 14.39
N VAL A 322 11.01 16.10 13.26
CA VAL A 322 11.89 15.59 12.21
C VAL A 322 12.55 16.78 11.52
N GLN A 323 13.87 16.90 11.66
CA GLN A 323 14.64 17.91 10.94
C GLN A 323 14.74 17.49 9.47
N LEU A 324 14.58 18.47 8.57
CA LEU A 324 14.76 18.26 7.14
C LEU A 324 16.20 17.78 6.87
N THR A 325 16.33 16.62 6.24
CA THR A 325 17.64 16.07 5.87
C THR A 325 18.17 16.72 4.59
N PRO A 326 19.50 16.71 4.35
CA PRO A 326 20.07 17.24 3.10
C PRO A 326 19.51 16.58 1.84
N ASP A 327 19.21 15.28 1.88
CA ASP A 327 18.66 14.56 0.72
C ASP A 327 17.20 14.94 0.45
N GLU A 328 16.36 15.03 1.49
CA GLU A 328 14.98 15.54 1.35
C GLU A 328 14.97 16.99 0.84
N ALA A 329 15.91 17.81 1.31
CA ALA A 329 16.04 19.19 0.84
C ALA A 329 16.43 19.26 -0.64
N ARG A 330 17.26 18.33 -1.14
CA ARG A 330 17.60 18.20 -2.58
C ARG A 330 16.39 17.83 -3.40
N ASP A 331 15.59 16.87 -2.94
CA ASP A 331 14.38 16.46 -3.67
C ASP A 331 13.34 17.58 -3.71
N LEU A 332 13.13 18.28 -2.59
CA LEU A 332 12.30 19.49 -2.55
C LEU A 332 12.82 20.59 -3.50
N ALA A 333 14.13 20.76 -3.61
CA ALA A 333 14.73 21.73 -4.52
C ALA A 333 14.59 21.34 -6.00
N LYS A 334 14.70 20.04 -6.34
CA LYS A 334 14.38 19.54 -7.69
C LYS A 334 12.92 19.84 -8.05
N ARG A 335 12.00 19.64 -7.11
CA ARG A 335 10.57 19.95 -7.30
C ARG A 335 10.32 21.46 -7.39
N ALA A 336 11.00 22.27 -6.58
CA ALA A 336 10.98 23.73 -6.68
C ALA A 336 11.46 24.23 -8.06
N LEU A 337 12.41 23.53 -8.69
CA LEU A 337 12.85 23.84 -10.05
C LEU A 337 11.75 23.55 -11.08
N LYS A 338 11.06 22.40 -10.95
CA LYS A 338 9.90 22.06 -11.80
C LYS A 338 8.77 23.09 -11.63
N PHE A 339 8.44 23.45 -10.38
CA PHE A 339 7.49 24.52 -10.08
C PHE A 339 7.87 25.84 -10.76
N LYS A 340 9.16 26.22 -10.76
CA LYS A 340 9.64 27.41 -11.45
C LYS A 340 9.46 27.34 -12.96
N GLN A 341 9.69 26.17 -13.57
CA GLN A 341 9.49 25.98 -15.00
C GLN A 341 8.01 26.13 -15.38
N GLU A 342 7.10 25.62 -14.55
CA GLU A 342 5.66 25.65 -14.81
C GLU A 342 5.01 27.00 -14.49
N ARG A 343 5.40 27.63 -13.38
CA ARG A 343 4.78 28.86 -12.85
C ARG A 343 5.57 30.12 -13.16
N GLY A 344 6.77 30.00 -13.75
CA GLY A 344 7.66 31.12 -14.08
C GLY A 344 8.32 31.82 -12.87
N ARG A 345 8.06 31.35 -11.65
CA ARG A 345 8.59 31.93 -10.40
C ARG A 345 9.03 30.85 -9.42
N LEU A 346 9.95 31.20 -8.51
CA LEU A 346 10.33 30.29 -7.41
C LEU A 346 9.16 30.15 -6.41
N PRO A 347 9.07 29.01 -5.70
CA PRO A 347 8.12 28.84 -4.59
C PRO A 347 8.44 29.84 -3.46
N SER A 348 7.39 30.34 -2.81
CA SER A 348 7.50 31.32 -1.73
C SER A 348 7.32 30.69 -0.35
N ILE A 349 8.19 31.05 0.59
CA ILE A 349 8.07 30.64 2.00
C ILE A 349 6.89 31.30 2.72
N THR A 350 6.33 32.37 2.15
CA THR A 350 5.13 33.04 2.64
C THR A 350 3.86 32.61 1.90
N SER A 351 3.94 31.58 1.05
CA SER A 351 2.76 31.08 0.35
C SER A 351 1.74 30.53 1.36
N PRO A 352 0.43 30.81 1.17
CA PRO A 352 -0.62 30.13 1.92
C PRO A 352 -0.73 28.65 1.56
N ASP A 353 -0.18 28.24 0.41
CA ASP A 353 -0.09 26.85 0.00
C ASP A 353 1.04 26.16 0.79
N ALA A 354 0.68 25.20 1.62
CA ALA A 354 1.61 24.51 2.52
C ALA A 354 2.70 23.76 1.75
N TRP A 355 2.37 23.21 0.57
CA TRP A 355 3.33 22.51 -0.28
C TRP A 355 4.34 23.46 -0.93
N GLU A 356 3.88 24.61 -1.44
CA GLU A 356 4.73 25.66 -1.97
C GLU A 356 5.68 26.19 -0.90
N LYS A 357 5.16 26.47 0.30
CA LYS A 357 5.98 26.87 1.44
C LYS A 357 7.03 25.81 1.77
N ARG A 358 6.66 24.53 1.74
CA ARG A 358 7.57 23.43 2.04
C ARG A 358 8.69 23.29 1.01
N MET A 359 8.38 23.42 -0.28
CA MET A 359 9.39 23.48 -1.34
C MET A 359 10.37 24.65 -1.13
N ALA A 360 9.86 25.82 -0.73
CA ALA A 360 10.69 26.99 -0.43
C ALA A 360 11.62 26.77 0.78
N GLU A 361 11.14 26.08 1.82
CA GLU A 361 11.96 25.69 2.97
C GLU A 361 13.12 24.77 2.57
N GLY A 362 12.88 23.80 1.69
CA GLY A 362 13.92 22.92 1.17
C GLY A 362 15.02 23.68 0.41
N VAL A 363 14.63 24.62 -0.45
CA VAL A 363 15.59 25.50 -1.15
C VAL A 363 16.38 26.36 -0.17
N ALA A 364 15.70 26.94 0.83
CA ALA A 364 16.35 27.76 1.86
C ALA A 364 17.34 26.95 2.71
N PHE A 365 17.01 25.69 3.03
CA PHE A 365 17.88 24.79 3.77
C PHE A 365 19.20 24.54 3.01
N LEU A 366 19.13 24.19 1.73
CA LEU A 366 20.33 23.99 0.90
C LEU A 366 21.15 25.28 0.74
N ALA A 367 20.49 26.43 0.61
CA ALA A 367 21.18 27.72 0.54
C ALA A 367 21.97 28.01 1.83
N ARG A 368 21.38 27.73 3.01
CA ARG A 368 22.05 27.86 4.31
C ARG A 368 23.22 26.89 4.44
N MET A 369 23.05 25.62 4.04
CA MET A 369 24.14 24.64 4.05
C MET A 369 25.31 25.09 3.17
N LYS A 370 25.03 25.61 1.97
CA LYS A 370 26.07 26.11 1.06
C LYS A 370 26.79 27.34 1.61
N GLN A 371 26.07 28.24 2.29
CA GLN A 371 26.66 29.38 2.97
C GLN A 371 27.54 28.97 4.15
N ALA A 372 27.11 27.98 4.95
CA ALA A 372 27.91 27.45 6.04
C ALA A 372 29.22 26.80 5.54
N ALA A 373 29.14 25.97 4.49
CA ALA A 373 30.30 25.33 3.87
C ALA A 373 31.23 26.29 3.09
N ALA A 374 30.81 27.52 2.83
CA ALA A 374 31.64 28.56 2.22
C ALA A 374 32.32 29.47 3.25
N ASN A 375 31.90 29.38 4.52
CA ASN A 375 32.44 30.14 5.64
C ASN A 375 33.37 29.30 6.54
N GLU A 376 33.47 27.99 6.30
CA GLU A 376 34.55 27.10 6.73
C GLU A 376 35.64 27.03 5.66
#